data_AF-A0A6C0KJB6-F1
#
_entry.id   AF-A0A6C0KJB6-F1
#
_cell.length_a   1.000
_cell.length_b   1.000
_cell.length_c   1.000
_cell.angle_alpha   90.00
_cell.angle_beta   90.00
_cell.angle_gamma   90.00
#
_symmetry.space_group_name_H-M   'P 1'
#
loop_
_entity.id
_entity.type
_entity.pdbx_description
1 polymer ?
#
loop_
_entity_poly.entity_id
_entity_poly.type
_entity_poly.pdbx_seq_one_letter_code
_entity_poly.pdbx_strand_id
1 'polypeptide(L)'
;MDQNVRKTIQFDATPSTQSTTKLNKKRSSEKKKNIAKVKPQSVKEILLQKLKQYKKEKQMKDKSLIPNQSTISDSFIRSVQKKKNRTEQNISLETFEEPSIITPPPIQPQTTVPFQPLVSKQFEPPPPPKYSNLKHSTIPTYRQWKQKTQKQYNHIPIEPSEPSEKSIKLNVSKKMKVGKNKTLKKVGIFLKNKSMKQEIEEKMIEMKKCKVKTMKSYLKKNNLIKYGTSAPTDLLREIYISSQMCGGVQNNNGTNLIQNYYENEDK
;
A
#
# COMPACT_ATOMS: atom_id res chain seq x y z
N MET A 1 60.16 -1.63 -47.91
CA MET A 1 60.36 -0.39 -47.14
C MET A 1 59.22 0.54 -47.53
N ASP A 2 58.04 0.30 -46.97
CA ASP A 2 56.84 1.10 -47.24
C ASP A 2 56.70 2.17 -46.16
N GLN A 3 56.67 3.44 -46.56
CA GLN A 3 56.24 4.52 -45.67
C GLN A 3 55.04 5.27 -46.27
N ASN A 4 54.01 5.28 -45.45
CA ASN A 4 52.64 5.73 -45.67
C ASN A 4 52.57 7.24 -45.42
N VAL A 5 52.33 8.05 -46.46
CA VAL A 5 52.19 9.51 -46.36
C VAL A 5 50.72 9.88 -46.14
N ARG A 6 50.39 10.33 -44.93
CA ARG A 6 49.05 10.86 -44.58
C ARG A 6 48.89 12.27 -45.16
N LYS A 7 47.81 12.49 -45.92
CA LYS A 7 47.39 13.81 -46.43
C LYS A 7 46.54 14.53 -45.39
N THR A 8 46.95 15.74 -45.01
CA THR A 8 46.22 16.64 -44.11
C THR A 8 45.30 17.54 -44.93
N ILE A 9 44.01 17.62 -44.56
CA ILE A 9 43.03 18.53 -45.17
C ILE A 9 42.98 19.81 -44.33
N GLN A 10 43.23 20.95 -44.96
CA GLN A 10 43.07 22.30 -44.38
C GLN A 10 41.62 22.77 -44.60
N PHE A 11 40.98 23.30 -43.58
CA PHE A 11 39.68 23.97 -43.68
C PHE A 11 39.87 25.48 -43.49
N ASP A 12 39.64 26.26 -44.55
CA ASP A 12 39.61 27.71 -44.49
C ASP A 12 38.26 28.19 -43.96
N ALA A 13 38.26 28.87 -42.81
CA ALA A 13 37.08 29.50 -42.23
C ALA A 13 36.94 30.94 -42.75
N THR A 14 36.15 31.13 -43.81
CA THR A 14 35.67 32.47 -44.21
C THR A 14 34.30 32.74 -43.55
N PRO A 15 34.12 33.84 -42.81
CA PRO A 15 32.80 34.21 -42.30
C PRO A 15 32.04 35.06 -43.32
N SER A 16 30.95 34.49 -43.82
CA SER A 16 29.90 35.18 -44.59
C SER A 16 29.29 36.33 -43.79
N THR A 17 29.30 37.52 -44.37
CA THR A 17 28.73 38.76 -43.84
C THR A 17 27.21 38.75 -44.05
N GLN A 18 26.42 38.73 -42.96
CA GLN A 18 24.98 38.96 -43.01
C GLN A 18 24.62 40.42 -42.68
N SER A 19 23.73 40.95 -43.51
CA SER A 19 23.19 42.31 -43.55
C SER A 19 22.53 42.78 -42.25
N THR A 20 22.75 44.06 -41.95
CA THR A 20 22.17 44.82 -40.84
C THR A 20 20.67 45.06 -40.99
N THR A 21 19.88 44.68 -39.99
CA THR A 21 18.59 45.33 -39.69
C THR A 21 18.58 45.76 -38.23
N LYS A 22 18.47 47.08 -38.01
CA LYS A 22 18.39 47.72 -36.70
C LYS A 22 16.93 47.71 -36.23
N LEU A 23 16.67 47.15 -35.04
CA LEU A 23 15.43 47.40 -34.29
C LEU A 23 15.73 47.44 -32.78
N ASN A 24 15.19 48.49 -32.16
CA ASN A 24 15.50 49.02 -30.84
C ASN A 24 15.26 48.05 -29.67
N LYS A 25 16.29 47.87 -28.82
CA LYS A 25 16.13 47.26 -27.48
C LYS A 25 16.21 48.35 -26.40
N LYS A 26 15.06 48.64 -25.78
CA LYS A 26 14.93 49.43 -24.54
C LYS A 26 15.88 48.86 -23.48
N ARG A 27 16.78 49.70 -22.98
CA ARG A 27 17.62 49.43 -21.80
C ARG A 27 16.74 49.47 -20.55
N SER A 28 16.49 48.32 -19.92
CA SER A 28 16.07 48.24 -18.51
C SER A 28 17.32 48.05 -17.66
N SER A 29 17.62 49.03 -16.81
CA SER A 29 18.71 49.00 -15.84
C SER A 29 18.47 47.92 -14.78
N GLU A 30 19.21 46.82 -14.85
CA GLU A 30 19.31 45.88 -13.72
C GLU A 30 20.22 46.50 -12.64
N LYS A 31 19.60 46.94 -11.55
CA LYS A 31 20.30 47.24 -10.29
C LYS A 31 20.94 45.95 -9.77
N LYS A 32 22.26 45.83 -9.93
CA LYS A 32 23.06 44.82 -9.21
C LYS A 32 22.83 45.00 -7.71
N LYS A 33 22.07 44.10 -7.09
CA LYS A 33 21.98 44.03 -5.63
C LYS A 33 23.31 43.49 -5.11
N ASN A 34 24.00 44.30 -4.30
CA ASN A 34 25.13 43.86 -3.50
C ASN A 34 24.77 42.58 -2.76
N ILE A 35 25.44 41.47 -3.10
CA ILE A 35 25.33 40.23 -2.35
C ILE A 35 26.14 40.44 -1.07
N ALA A 36 25.45 40.84 0.00
CA ALA A 36 26.01 40.83 1.33
C ALA A 36 26.52 39.40 1.63
N LYS A 37 27.75 39.30 2.15
CA LYS A 37 28.34 38.05 2.64
C LYS A 37 27.45 37.48 3.76
N VAL A 38 26.54 36.57 3.42
CA VAL A 38 25.70 35.86 4.40
C VAL A 38 26.53 34.74 5.00
N LYS A 39 26.73 34.76 6.32
CA LYS A 39 27.37 33.67 7.07
C LYS A 39 26.58 32.37 6.84
N PRO A 40 27.23 31.20 6.65
CA PRO A 40 26.49 29.94 6.53
C PRO A 40 25.72 29.72 7.84
N GLN A 41 24.39 29.74 7.76
CA GLN A 41 23.54 29.55 8.92
C GLN A 41 23.82 28.18 9.53
N SER A 42 24.14 28.16 10.82
CA SER A 42 24.27 26.92 11.59
C SER A 42 22.95 26.15 11.52
N VAL A 43 23.00 24.81 11.54
CA VAL A 43 21.81 23.93 11.54
C VAL A 43 20.75 24.38 12.56
N LYS A 44 21.20 24.91 13.71
CA LYS A 44 20.36 25.50 14.76
C LYS A 44 19.52 26.70 14.27
N GLU A 45 20.10 27.55 13.44
CA GLU A 45 19.47 28.76 12.91
C GLU A 45 18.45 28.42 11.84
N ILE A 46 18.76 27.44 10.97
CA ILE A 46 17.83 26.87 9.99
C ILE A 46 16.63 26.24 10.69
N LEU A 47 16.86 25.48 11.77
CA LEU A 47 15.80 24.87 12.56
C LEU A 47 14.92 25.94 13.22
N LEU A 48 15.52 26.98 13.80
CA LEU A 48 14.78 28.06 14.44
C LEU A 48 13.92 28.84 13.43
N GLN A 49 14.43 29.04 12.22
CA GLN A 49 13.68 29.66 11.12
C GLN A 49 12.48 28.80 10.70
N LYS A 50 12.67 27.48 10.56
CA LYS A 50 11.57 26.54 10.26
C LYS A 50 10.51 26.51 11.36
N LEU A 51 10.91 26.51 12.64
CA LEU A 51 9.97 26.54 13.76
C LEU A 51 9.17 27.85 13.81
N LYS A 52 9.81 28.99 13.53
CA LYS A 52 9.11 30.29 13.42
C LYS A 52 8.09 30.29 12.27
N GLN A 53 8.45 29.74 11.12
CA GLN A 53 7.57 29.65 9.96
C GLN A 53 6.35 28.75 10.24
N TYR A 54 6.57 27.59 10.86
CA TYR A 54 5.49 26.68 11.26
C TYR A 54 4.50 27.34 12.24
N LYS A 55 5.01 28.09 13.23
CA LYS A 55 4.16 28.83 14.19
C LYS A 55 3.33 29.92 13.51
N LYS A 56 3.86 30.56 12.45
CA LYS A 56 3.14 31.58 11.66
C LYS A 56 2.04 30.95 10.81
N GLU A 57 2.31 29.82 10.15
CA GLU A 57 1.30 29.08 9.37
C GLU A 57 0.17 28.54 10.24
N LYS A 58 0.47 28.05 11.44
CA LYS A 58 -0.56 27.56 12.37
C LYS A 58 -1.54 28.68 12.77
N GLN A 59 -1.01 29.87 13.11
CA GLN A 59 -1.83 31.03 13.46
C GLN A 59 -2.68 31.57 12.29
N MET A 60 -2.22 31.42 11.04
CA MET A 60 -3.00 31.82 9.86
C MET A 60 -4.11 30.82 9.51
N LYS A 61 -3.92 29.52 9.79
CA LYS A 61 -4.97 28.50 9.64
C LYS A 61 -6.09 28.66 10.65
N ASP A 62 -5.77 29.07 11.87
CA ASP A 62 -6.80 29.30 12.91
C ASP A 62 -7.64 30.57 12.65
N LYS A 63 -7.14 31.53 11.84
CA LYS A 63 -7.85 32.77 11.49
C LYS A 63 -8.69 32.71 10.20
N SER A 64 -8.60 31.64 9.42
CA SER A 64 -9.29 31.51 8.11
C SER A 64 -10.39 30.44 8.08
N LEU A 65 -10.82 29.93 9.24
CA LEU A 65 -11.96 29.03 9.31
C LEU A 65 -13.29 29.81 9.31
N ILE A 66 -13.76 30.13 8.10
CA ILE A 66 -15.19 30.16 7.83
C ILE A 66 -15.69 28.71 8.02
N PRO A 67 -16.69 28.44 8.88
CA PRO A 67 -17.18 27.09 9.07
C PRO A 67 -18.00 26.67 7.85
N ASN A 68 -17.36 25.93 6.94
CA ASN A 68 -18.09 25.19 5.92
C ASN A 68 -18.94 24.13 6.64
N GLN A 69 -20.25 24.27 6.50
CA GLN A 69 -21.29 23.45 7.12
C GLN A 69 -20.97 21.96 6.98
N SER A 70 -20.63 21.31 8.09
CA SER A 70 -20.77 19.87 8.22
C SER A 70 -22.26 19.56 8.22
N THR A 71 -22.79 19.09 7.10
CA THR A 71 -24.19 18.64 6.98
C THR A 71 -24.37 17.27 7.66
N ILE A 72 -24.11 17.20 8.96
CA ILE A 72 -24.59 16.10 9.79
C ILE A 72 -25.84 16.65 10.47
N SER A 73 -27.00 16.12 10.10
CA SER A 73 -28.28 16.62 10.62
C SER A 73 -28.35 16.43 12.14
N ASP A 74 -28.82 17.44 12.86
CA ASP A 74 -29.01 17.35 14.32
C ASP A 74 -29.92 16.18 14.72
N SER A 75 -30.83 15.77 13.83
CA SER A 75 -31.65 14.57 13.98
C SER A 75 -30.84 13.27 14.11
N PHE A 76 -29.69 13.19 13.44
CA PHE A 76 -28.79 12.05 13.48
C PHE A 76 -28.02 12.00 14.81
N ILE A 77 -27.48 13.13 15.26
CA ILE A 77 -26.77 13.25 16.55
C ILE A 77 -27.71 12.85 17.72
N ARG A 78 -28.95 13.35 17.71
CA ARG A 78 -29.97 13.02 18.73
C ARG A 78 -30.35 11.55 18.73
N SER A 79 -30.39 10.90 17.56
CA SER A 79 -30.70 9.47 17.44
C SER A 79 -29.59 8.58 17.99
N VAL A 80 -28.32 8.99 17.83
CA VAL A 80 -27.17 8.26 18.40
C VAL A 80 -27.16 8.38 19.93
N GLN A 81 -27.46 9.56 20.48
CA GLN A 81 -27.56 9.77 21.92
C GLN A 81 -28.69 8.95 22.56
N LYS A 82 -29.89 8.90 21.94
CA LYS A 82 -31.01 8.08 22.43
C LYS A 82 -30.68 6.58 22.47
N LYS A 83 -29.89 6.07 21.53
CA LYS A 83 -29.47 4.66 21.52
C LYS A 83 -28.49 4.34 22.66
N LYS A 84 -27.57 5.26 22.98
CA LYS A 84 -26.59 5.06 24.05
C LYS A 84 -27.27 4.89 25.42
N ASN A 85 -28.22 5.77 25.74
CA ASN A 85 -28.94 5.76 27.02
C ASN A 85 -29.85 4.53 27.21
N ARG A 86 -30.29 3.89 26.12
CA ARG A 86 -31.14 2.68 26.18
C ARG A 86 -30.34 1.42 26.54
N THR A 87 -29.05 1.39 26.23
CA THR A 87 -28.16 0.26 26.59
C THR A 87 -27.76 0.27 28.06
N GLU A 88 -27.77 1.45 28.71
CA GLU A 88 -27.39 1.60 30.12
C GLU A 88 -28.53 1.20 31.09
N GLN A 89 -29.77 1.08 30.62
CA GLN A 89 -30.92 0.65 31.44
C GLN A 89 -31.21 -0.87 31.41
N ASN A 90 -30.47 -1.66 30.62
CA ASN A 90 -30.66 -3.11 30.51
C ASN A 90 -29.57 -3.93 31.24
N ILE A 91 -28.75 -3.31 32.08
CA ILE A 91 -27.81 -4.00 32.96
C ILE A 91 -28.43 -4.00 34.37
N SER A 92 -29.48 -4.80 34.55
CA SER A 92 -30.02 -5.14 35.87
C SER A 92 -29.92 -6.64 36.04
N LEU A 93 -29.35 -7.05 37.16
CA LEU A 93 -28.91 -8.39 37.53
C LEU A 93 -29.96 -9.47 37.25
N GLU A 94 -29.58 -10.50 36.49
CA GLU A 94 -30.26 -11.80 36.51
C GLU A 94 -29.57 -12.70 37.54
N THR A 95 -30.33 -13.05 38.57
CA THR A 95 -30.05 -14.05 39.59
C THR A 95 -29.92 -15.43 38.94
N PHE A 96 -28.79 -16.10 39.15
CA PHE A 96 -28.61 -17.50 38.75
C PHE A 96 -29.34 -18.41 39.74
N GLU A 97 -30.32 -19.18 39.27
CA GLU A 97 -30.81 -20.35 39.98
C GLU A 97 -29.93 -21.58 39.66
N GLU A 98 -29.48 -22.28 40.70
CA GLU A 98 -28.73 -23.54 40.61
C GLU A 98 -29.63 -24.69 40.12
N PRO A 99 -29.22 -25.44 39.08
CA PRO A 99 -29.89 -26.69 38.76
C PRO A 99 -29.41 -27.82 39.69
N SER A 100 -30.42 -28.49 40.27
CA SER A 100 -30.37 -29.68 41.10
C SER A 100 -29.55 -30.85 40.52
N ILE A 101 -28.90 -31.57 41.43
CA ILE A 101 -28.07 -32.77 41.26
C ILE A 101 -28.83 -33.88 40.53
N ILE A 102 -28.26 -34.39 39.43
CA ILE A 102 -28.71 -35.61 38.75
C ILE A 102 -27.81 -36.78 39.20
N THR A 103 -28.42 -37.83 39.75
CA THR A 103 -27.78 -39.11 40.09
C THR A 103 -27.43 -39.93 38.84
N PRO A 104 -26.26 -40.60 38.77
CA PRO A 104 -25.90 -41.46 37.64
C PRO A 104 -26.58 -42.85 37.71
N PRO A 105 -26.92 -43.47 36.56
CA PRO A 105 -27.49 -44.82 36.49
C PRO A 105 -26.44 -45.93 36.69
N PRO A 106 -26.87 -47.17 37.05
CA PRO A 106 -25.98 -48.25 37.47
C PRO A 106 -25.18 -48.89 36.33
N ILE A 107 -23.95 -49.26 36.68
CA ILE A 107 -22.90 -49.90 35.86
C ILE A 107 -23.30 -51.33 35.48
N GLN A 108 -23.20 -51.69 34.20
CA GLN A 108 -23.23 -53.07 33.72
C GLN A 108 -21.80 -53.63 33.60
N PRO A 109 -21.55 -54.93 33.89
CA PRO A 109 -20.21 -55.51 33.90
C PRO A 109 -19.63 -55.73 32.48
N GLN A 110 -18.33 -55.46 32.37
CA GLN A 110 -17.53 -55.48 31.15
C GLN A 110 -17.16 -56.91 30.70
N THR A 111 -17.14 -57.14 29.39
CA THR A 111 -16.57 -58.34 28.77
C THR A 111 -15.05 -58.15 28.56
N THR A 112 -14.26 -59.08 29.09
CA THR A 112 -12.80 -59.10 28.98
C THR A 112 -12.33 -59.46 27.55
N VAL A 113 -11.47 -58.62 26.97
CA VAL A 113 -10.66 -58.95 25.78
C VAL A 113 -9.20 -59.22 26.21
N PRO A 114 -8.50 -60.21 25.63
CA PRO A 114 -7.18 -60.62 26.09
C PRO A 114 -6.08 -59.60 25.73
N PHE A 115 -5.27 -59.29 26.75
CA PHE A 115 -4.12 -58.38 26.74
C PHE A 115 -2.92 -59.01 25.98
N GLN A 116 -2.37 -58.30 25.00
CA GLN A 116 -1.06 -58.62 24.42
C GLN A 116 0.04 -57.83 25.14
N PRO A 117 1.19 -58.43 25.48
CA PRO A 117 2.25 -57.75 26.23
C PRO A 117 2.99 -56.73 25.35
N LEU A 118 2.94 -55.46 25.78
CA LEU A 118 3.69 -54.36 25.19
C LEU A 118 5.17 -54.47 25.59
N VAL A 119 6.06 -54.56 24.60
CA VAL A 119 7.51 -54.55 24.77
C VAL A 119 7.94 -53.29 25.54
N SER A 120 8.59 -53.49 26.68
CA SER A 120 9.06 -52.41 27.56
C SER A 120 10.17 -51.60 26.89
N LYS A 121 9.84 -50.40 26.42
CA LYS A 121 10.87 -49.37 26.18
C LYS A 121 11.45 -48.98 27.53
N GLN A 122 12.75 -49.24 27.74
CA GLN A 122 13.46 -48.79 28.93
C GLN A 122 13.28 -47.27 29.08
N PHE A 123 12.78 -46.85 30.24
CA PHE A 123 12.58 -45.44 30.57
C PHE A 123 13.93 -44.82 30.91
N GLU A 124 14.49 -44.03 30.00
CA GLU A 124 15.63 -43.17 30.33
C GLU A 124 15.11 -42.00 31.19
N PRO A 125 15.67 -41.77 32.39
CA PRO A 125 15.26 -40.65 33.22
C PRO A 125 15.58 -39.32 32.52
N PRO A 126 14.74 -38.29 32.70
CA PRO A 126 14.99 -36.98 32.10
C PRO A 126 16.35 -36.43 32.58
N PRO A 127 17.09 -35.72 31.73
CA PRO A 127 18.38 -35.16 32.09
C PRO A 127 18.23 -34.22 33.30
N PRO A 128 19.21 -34.21 34.22
CA PRO A 128 19.13 -33.41 35.43
C PRO A 128 18.97 -31.92 35.11
N PRO A 129 18.26 -31.16 35.96
CA PRO A 129 18.01 -29.74 35.73
C PRO A 129 19.31 -28.94 35.75
N LYS A 130 19.43 -27.99 34.82
CA LYS A 130 20.65 -27.17 34.63
C LYS A 130 20.93 -26.19 35.78
N TYR A 131 19.95 -25.94 36.66
CA TYR A 131 20.05 -25.00 37.76
C TYR A 131 19.17 -25.43 38.94
N SER A 132 19.47 -24.89 40.12
CA SER A 132 18.74 -25.08 41.37
C SER A 132 17.93 -23.83 41.75
N ASN A 133 16.90 -24.00 42.59
CA ASN A 133 16.12 -22.91 43.18
C ASN A 133 16.67 -22.45 44.55
N LEU A 134 17.59 -23.21 45.15
CA LEU A 134 18.18 -22.90 46.45
C LEU A 134 19.45 -22.04 46.30
N LYS A 135 19.65 -21.07 47.19
CA LYS A 135 20.90 -20.31 47.26
C LYS A 135 21.94 -21.15 48.01
N HIS A 136 23.18 -21.15 47.53
CA HIS A 136 24.30 -21.93 48.08
C HIS A 136 24.20 -23.45 47.90
N SER A 137 23.31 -23.96 47.04
CA SER A 137 23.38 -25.35 46.60
C SER A 137 24.61 -25.61 45.72
N THR A 138 24.98 -26.88 45.54
CA THR A 138 26.08 -27.33 44.67
C THR A 138 25.91 -26.95 43.20
N ILE A 139 24.66 -26.76 42.74
CA ILE A 139 24.30 -26.34 41.38
C ILE A 139 23.85 -24.87 41.40
N PRO A 140 24.20 -24.03 40.40
CA PRO A 140 23.91 -22.60 40.43
C PRO A 140 22.42 -22.27 40.44
N THR A 141 22.07 -21.13 41.02
CA THR A 141 20.70 -20.60 40.91
C THR A 141 20.39 -20.14 39.49
N TYR A 142 19.13 -20.13 39.07
CA TYR A 142 18.69 -19.64 37.75
C TYR A 142 19.35 -18.32 37.33
N ARG A 143 19.43 -17.33 38.23
CA ARG A 143 20.06 -16.03 37.93
C ARG A 143 21.55 -16.16 37.63
N GLN A 144 22.29 -16.99 38.37
CA GLN A 144 23.71 -17.22 38.15
C GLN A 144 23.96 -17.99 36.86
N TRP A 145 23.16 -19.04 36.59
CA TRP A 145 23.22 -19.79 35.34
C TRP A 145 22.95 -18.89 34.12
N LYS A 146 21.93 -18.02 34.20
CA LYS A 146 21.58 -17.05 33.15
C LYS A 146 22.69 -16.01 32.91
N GLN A 147 23.32 -15.50 33.97
CA GLN A 147 24.45 -14.58 33.83
C GLN A 147 25.69 -15.26 33.23
N LYS A 148 25.98 -16.51 33.62
CA LYS A 148 27.10 -17.28 33.08
C LYS A 148 26.91 -17.58 31.59
N THR A 149 25.71 -18.03 31.19
CA THR A 149 25.37 -18.33 29.79
C THR A 149 25.41 -17.10 28.88
N GLN A 150 24.92 -15.94 29.34
CA GLN A 150 25.01 -14.69 28.58
C GLN A 150 26.46 -14.21 28.39
N LYS A 151 27.33 -14.38 29.38
CA LYS A 151 28.74 -14.02 29.27
C LYS A 151 29.53 -14.94 28.33
N GLN A 152 29.14 -16.21 28.22
CA GLN A 152 29.80 -17.17 27.31
C GLN A 152 29.49 -16.88 25.83
N TYR A 153 28.28 -16.38 25.50
CA TYR A 153 27.91 -16.03 24.12
C TYR A 153 28.81 -14.92 23.51
N ASN A 154 29.39 -14.07 24.35
CA ASN A 154 30.20 -12.95 23.90
C ASN A 154 31.68 -13.31 23.64
N HIS A 155 32.10 -14.56 23.85
CA HIS A 155 33.51 -14.96 23.66
C HIS A 155 33.68 -16.30 22.92
N ILE A 156 32.67 -16.76 22.16
CA ILE A 156 32.83 -17.91 21.27
C ILE A 156 33.31 -17.40 19.91
N PRO A 157 34.51 -17.77 19.43
CA PRO A 157 34.84 -17.68 18.01
C PRO A 157 33.79 -18.46 17.24
N ILE A 158 33.12 -17.79 16.31
CA ILE A 158 32.05 -18.35 15.49
C ILE A 158 32.66 -19.45 14.60
N GLU A 159 32.58 -20.70 15.06
CA GLU A 159 32.65 -21.87 14.20
C GLU A 159 31.43 -21.79 13.24
N PRO A 160 31.62 -22.00 11.92
CA PRO A 160 30.53 -21.88 10.96
C PRO A 160 29.54 -23.03 11.17
N SER A 161 28.53 -22.80 12.01
CA SER A 161 27.40 -23.71 12.15
C SER A 161 26.55 -23.65 10.88
N GLU A 162 26.40 -24.79 10.22
CA GLU A 162 25.50 -25.10 9.10
C GLU A 162 24.19 -24.29 9.12
N PRO A 163 23.70 -23.80 7.97
CA PRO A 163 22.58 -22.87 7.90
C PRO A 163 21.31 -23.51 8.46
N SER A 164 20.98 -23.11 9.69
CA SER A 164 19.74 -23.52 10.37
C SER A 164 18.52 -23.01 9.61
N GLU A 165 17.67 -23.97 9.26
CA GLU A 165 16.26 -23.90 8.85
C GLU A 165 15.85 -22.74 7.92
N LYS A 166 15.66 -23.09 6.63
CA LYS A 166 15.08 -22.22 5.60
C LYS A 166 13.73 -21.66 6.06
N SER A 167 13.67 -20.37 6.41
CA SER A 167 12.41 -19.69 6.72
C SER A 167 11.43 -19.79 5.54
N ILE A 168 10.29 -20.43 5.74
CA ILE A 168 9.23 -20.55 4.73
C ILE A 168 8.35 -19.30 4.82
N LYS A 169 8.30 -18.49 3.76
CA LYS A 169 7.37 -17.36 3.66
C LYS A 169 5.97 -17.87 3.31
N LEU A 170 5.01 -17.68 4.22
CA LEU A 170 3.60 -17.99 3.99
C LEU A 170 2.83 -16.72 3.64
N ASN A 171 2.11 -16.74 2.52
CA ASN A 171 1.19 -15.65 2.13
C ASN A 171 -0.22 -15.98 2.60
N VAL A 172 -0.71 -15.29 3.64
CA VAL A 172 -2.09 -15.45 4.14
C VAL A 172 -2.97 -14.35 3.55
N SER A 173 -4.02 -14.71 2.83
CA SER A 173 -5.01 -13.77 2.31
C SER A 173 -6.40 -14.06 2.86
N LYS A 174 -7.19 -13.01 3.15
CA LYS A 174 -8.56 -13.12 3.68
C LYS A 174 -9.54 -12.41 2.73
N LYS A 175 -10.52 -13.15 2.21
CA LYS A 175 -11.61 -12.57 1.42
C LYS A 175 -12.68 -11.97 2.33
N MET A 176 -12.96 -10.69 2.16
CA MET A 176 -14.03 -9.99 2.89
C MET A 176 -15.21 -9.70 1.97
N LYS A 177 -16.44 -9.97 2.43
CA LYS A 177 -17.67 -9.59 1.72
C LYS A 177 -17.98 -8.13 2.01
N VAL A 178 -18.24 -7.36 0.96
CA VAL A 178 -18.65 -5.95 1.04
C VAL A 178 -20.16 -5.84 0.85
N GLY A 179 -20.75 -4.69 1.16
CA GLY A 179 -22.17 -4.43 1.05
C GLY A 179 -22.96 -4.74 2.33
N LYS A 180 -24.29 -4.76 2.21
CA LYS A 180 -25.22 -4.96 3.34
C LYS A 180 -25.37 -6.45 3.64
N ASN A 181 -25.04 -6.84 4.86
CA ASN A 181 -25.35 -8.17 5.40
C ASN A 181 -26.65 -8.09 6.21
N LYS A 182 -27.72 -8.70 5.67
CA LYS A 182 -29.05 -8.69 6.30
C LYS A 182 -29.08 -9.48 7.61
N THR A 183 -28.41 -10.63 7.65
CA THR A 183 -28.38 -11.54 8.81
C THR A 183 -27.68 -10.91 10.01
N LEU A 184 -26.49 -10.36 9.79
CA LEU A 184 -25.68 -9.74 10.87
C LEU A 184 -26.03 -8.27 11.11
N LYS A 185 -26.95 -7.69 10.33
CA LYS A 185 -27.31 -6.26 10.34
C LYS A 185 -26.07 -5.33 10.27
N LYS A 186 -25.05 -5.72 9.48
CA LYS A 186 -23.77 -5.00 9.30
C LYS A 186 -23.58 -4.59 7.84
N VAL A 187 -22.82 -3.51 7.60
CA VAL A 187 -22.44 -3.08 6.25
C VAL A 187 -20.92 -3.08 6.13
N GLY A 188 -20.39 -3.84 5.18
CA GLY A 188 -18.96 -3.83 4.83
C GLY A 188 -18.70 -2.81 3.72
N ILE A 189 -17.73 -1.92 3.91
CA ILE A 189 -17.35 -0.92 2.90
C ILE A 189 -15.90 -1.20 2.50
N PHE A 190 -15.63 -1.24 1.20
CA PHE A 190 -14.27 -1.33 0.69
C PHE A 190 -13.73 0.07 0.43
N LEU A 191 -12.72 0.46 1.21
CA LEU A 191 -11.97 1.69 0.99
C LEU A 191 -10.66 1.35 0.30
N LYS A 192 -10.46 1.87 -0.91
CA LYS A 192 -9.21 1.68 -1.66
C LYS A 192 -8.04 2.32 -0.92
N ASN A 193 -6.94 1.58 -0.80
CA ASN A 193 -5.68 2.08 -0.25
C ASN A 193 -5.05 3.14 -1.19
N LYS A 194 -4.16 3.98 -0.65
CA LYS A 194 -3.45 5.01 -1.44
C LYS A 194 -2.72 4.40 -2.64
N SER A 195 -2.00 3.30 -2.43
CA SER A 195 -1.28 2.59 -3.50
C SER A 195 -2.20 2.13 -4.63
N MET A 196 -3.39 1.59 -4.29
CA MET A 196 -4.37 1.19 -5.29
C MET A 196 -4.93 2.37 -6.08
N LYS A 197 -5.12 3.52 -5.44
CA LYS A 197 -5.55 4.74 -6.14
C LYS A 197 -4.48 5.23 -7.12
N GLN A 198 -3.22 5.19 -6.70
CA GLN A 198 -2.07 5.55 -7.54
C GLN A 198 -1.93 4.62 -8.74
N GLU A 199 -2.02 3.30 -8.54
CA GLU A 199 -1.95 2.32 -9.63
C GLU A 199 -3.06 2.54 -10.68
N ILE A 200 -4.28 2.83 -10.22
CA ILE A 200 -5.41 3.16 -11.09
C ILE A 200 -5.14 4.44 -11.89
N GLU A 201 -4.59 5.47 -11.25
CA GLU A 201 -4.28 6.75 -11.88
C GLU A 201 -3.13 6.63 -12.89
N GLU A 202 -2.07 5.89 -12.54
CA GLU A 202 -0.95 5.58 -13.42
C GLU A 202 -1.42 4.84 -14.67
N LYS A 203 -2.26 3.82 -14.51
CA LYS A 203 -2.88 3.10 -15.65
C LYS A 203 -3.73 4.02 -16.52
N MET A 204 -4.47 4.95 -15.91
CA MET A 204 -5.26 5.96 -16.64
C MET A 204 -4.35 6.88 -17.46
N ILE A 205 -3.26 7.35 -16.87
CA ILE A 205 -2.25 8.21 -17.53
C ILE A 205 -1.56 7.46 -18.67
N GLU A 206 -1.22 6.19 -18.47
CA GLU A 206 -0.61 5.34 -19.50
C GLU A 206 -1.54 5.17 -20.70
N MET A 207 -2.80 4.83 -20.48
CA MET A 207 -3.79 4.70 -21.56
C MET A 207 -4.04 6.04 -22.28
N LYS A 208 -4.00 7.17 -21.56
CA LYS A 208 -4.08 8.51 -22.17
C LYS A 208 -2.94 8.77 -23.14
N LYS A 209 -1.75 8.21 -22.95
CA LYS A 209 -0.58 8.43 -23.82
C LYS A 209 -0.65 7.67 -25.15
N CYS A 210 -1.53 6.66 -25.28
CA CYS A 210 -1.61 5.87 -26.51
C CYS A 210 -1.89 6.74 -27.75
N LYS A 211 -1.47 6.26 -28.93
CA LYS A 211 -1.66 6.98 -30.20
C LYS A 211 -3.14 6.97 -30.58
N VAL A 212 -3.64 8.06 -31.15
CA VAL A 212 -5.06 8.17 -31.55
C VAL A 212 -5.46 7.08 -32.55
N LYS A 213 -4.53 6.67 -33.44
CA LYS A 213 -4.76 5.57 -34.39
C LYS A 213 -5.05 4.24 -33.69
N THR A 214 -4.31 3.89 -32.64
CA THR A 214 -4.49 2.63 -31.91
C THR A 214 -5.80 2.63 -31.13
N MET A 215 -6.14 3.77 -30.52
CA MET A 215 -7.44 3.96 -29.85
C MET A 215 -8.60 3.81 -30.83
N LYS A 216 -8.55 4.48 -31.99
CA LYS A 216 -9.57 4.37 -33.04
C LYS A 216 -9.73 2.91 -33.51
N SER A 217 -8.62 2.21 -33.74
CA SER A 217 -8.67 0.78 -34.13
C SER A 217 -9.35 -0.08 -33.06
N TYR A 218 -9.01 0.12 -31.78
CA TYR A 218 -9.64 -0.61 -30.67
C TYR A 218 -11.14 -0.33 -30.59
N LEU A 219 -11.54 0.96 -30.65
CA LEU A 219 -12.93 1.36 -30.53
C LEU A 219 -13.78 0.83 -31.70
N LYS A 220 -13.22 0.77 -32.91
CA LYS A 220 -13.87 0.17 -34.08
C LYS A 220 -14.01 -1.35 -33.91
N LYS A 221 -12.95 -2.04 -33.49
CA LYS A 221 -12.96 -3.49 -33.25
C LYS A 221 -14.04 -3.89 -32.23
N ASN A 222 -14.27 -3.07 -31.22
CA ASN A 222 -15.29 -3.31 -30.19
C ASN A 222 -16.66 -2.68 -30.53
N ASN A 223 -16.84 -2.15 -31.75
CA ASN A 223 -18.07 -1.49 -32.22
C ASN A 223 -18.56 -0.31 -31.34
N LEU A 224 -17.65 0.29 -30.57
CA LEU A 224 -17.96 1.43 -29.70
C LEU A 224 -18.08 2.73 -30.48
N ILE A 225 -17.43 2.80 -31.65
CA ILE A 225 -17.57 3.89 -32.60
C ILE A 225 -17.85 3.34 -33.99
N LYS A 226 -18.49 4.16 -34.81
CA LYS A 226 -18.73 3.88 -36.22
C LYS A 226 -17.47 4.11 -37.06
N TYR A 227 -17.43 3.56 -38.26
CA TYR A 227 -16.47 4.00 -39.24
C TYR A 227 -16.78 5.42 -39.73
N GLY A 228 -15.74 6.21 -40.05
CA GLY A 228 -15.89 7.60 -40.51
C GLY A 228 -16.30 8.62 -39.43
N THR A 229 -16.31 8.28 -38.13
CA THR A 229 -16.74 9.25 -37.11
C THR A 229 -15.86 10.50 -37.10
N SER A 230 -16.47 11.67 -37.13
CA SER A 230 -15.80 12.97 -36.88
C SER A 230 -15.79 13.32 -35.37
N ALA A 231 -15.69 12.30 -34.50
CA ALA A 231 -15.67 12.52 -33.07
C ALA A 231 -14.36 13.22 -32.63
N PRO A 232 -14.43 14.17 -31.68
CA PRO A 232 -13.25 14.82 -31.14
C PRO A 232 -12.25 13.82 -30.55
N THR A 233 -10.96 14.12 -30.68
CA THR A 233 -9.88 13.25 -30.18
C THR A 233 -9.99 13.01 -28.68
N ASP A 234 -10.38 14.02 -27.91
CA ASP A 234 -10.49 13.90 -26.45
C ASP A 234 -11.62 12.96 -26.03
N LEU A 235 -12.75 13.02 -26.75
CA LEU A 235 -13.87 12.09 -26.55
C LEU A 235 -13.44 10.65 -26.89
N LEU A 236 -12.71 10.45 -27.99
CA LEU A 236 -12.19 9.13 -28.34
C LEU A 236 -11.24 8.57 -27.28
N ARG A 237 -10.37 9.42 -26.70
CA ARG A 237 -9.50 9.03 -25.58
C ARG A 237 -10.33 8.61 -24.37
N GLU A 238 -11.35 9.39 -24.01
CA GLU A 238 -12.19 9.10 -22.85
C GLU A 238 -13.00 7.81 -22.99
N ILE A 239 -13.58 7.56 -24.17
CA ILE A 239 -14.30 6.32 -24.46
C ILE A 239 -13.33 5.13 -24.38
N TYR A 240 -12.13 5.26 -24.95
CA TYR A 240 -11.10 4.22 -24.90
C TYR A 240 -10.71 3.87 -23.46
N ILE A 241 -10.40 4.88 -22.65
CA ILE A 241 -10.02 4.70 -21.25
C ILE A 241 -11.15 4.05 -20.46
N SER A 242 -12.37 4.57 -20.59
CA SER A 242 -13.54 4.07 -19.89
C SER A 242 -13.83 2.61 -20.25
N SER A 243 -13.76 2.26 -21.53
CA SER A 243 -13.93 0.87 -22.00
C SER A 243 -12.89 -0.06 -21.38
N GLN A 244 -11.62 0.33 -21.41
CA GLN A 244 -10.53 -0.52 -20.93
C GLN A 244 -10.56 -0.66 -19.40
N MET A 245 -10.92 0.40 -18.66
CA MET A 245 -11.08 0.36 -17.20
C MET A 245 -12.29 -0.47 -16.76
N CYS A 246 -13.33 -0.53 -17.58
CA CYS A 246 -14.54 -1.31 -17.32
C CYS A 246 -14.37 -2.80 -17.67
N GLY A 247 -13.20 -3.22 -18.18
CA GLY A 247 -12.92 -4.62 -18.51
C GLY A 247 -13.11 -5.00 -19.98
N GLY A 248 -13.11 -4.03 -20.90
CA GLY A 248 -13.20 -4.29 -22.33
C GLY A 248 -14.64 -4.39 -22.82
N VAL A 249 -15.33 -3.24 -22.86
CA VAL A 249 -16.74 -3.15 -23.30
C VAL A 249 -16.83 -3.39 -24.81
N GLN A 250 -17.84 -4.16 -25.22
CA GLN A 250 -18.19 -4.40 -26.61
C GLN A 250 -19.64 -4.03 -26.88
N ASN A 251 -19.89 -3.48 -28.07
CA ASN A 251 -21.24 -3.12 -28.51
C ASN A 251 -21.76 -4.16 -29.51
N ASN A 252 -22.92 -4.74 -29.20
CA ASN A 252 -23.57 -5.76 -30.04
C ASN A 252 -24.68 -5.19 -30.93
N ASN A 253 -24.80 -3.86 -31.05
CA ASN A 253 -25.77 -3.23 -31.93
C ASN A 253 -25.47 -3.58 -33.41
N GLY A 254 -26.41 -4.25 -34.07
CA GLY A 254 -26.29 -4.69 -35.46
C GLY A 254 -26.02 -3.56 -36.46
N THR A 255 -26.56 -2.36 -36.22
CA THR A 255 -26.35 -1.20 -37.11
C THR A 255 -24.88 -0.75 -37.15
N ASN A 256 -24.22 -0.71 -35.99
CA ASN A 256 -22.79 -0.38 -35.90
C ASN A 256 -21.92 -1.51 -36.43
N LEU A 257 -22.33 -2.77 -36.19
CA LEU A 257 -21.62 -3.94 -36.69
C LEU A 257 -21.56 -3.95 -38.22
N ILE A 258 -22.70 -3.75 -38.89
CA ILE A 258 -22.79 -3.70 -40.35
C ILE A 258 -21.93 -2.56 -40.91
N GLN A 259 -22.05 -1.36 -40.34
CA GLN A 259 -21.28 -0.20 -40.80
C GLN A 259 -19.76 -0.38 -40.61
N ASN A 260 -19.33 -1.05 -39.55
CA ASN A 260 -17.91 -1.34 -39.31
C ASN A 260 -17.40 -2.54 -40.10
N TYR A 261 -18.27 -3.46 -40.53
CA TYR A 261 -17.91 -4.66 -41.28
C TYR A 261 -17.44 -4.33 -42.69
N TYR A 262 -18.20 -3.53 -43.45
CA TYR A 262 -17.93 -3.23 -44.85
C TYR A 262 -16.57 -2.60 -45.14
N GLU A 263 -15.97 -1.93 -44.16
CA GLU A 263 -14.69 -1.24 -44.35
C GLU A 263 -13.47 -2.07 -43.90
N ASN A 264 -13.65 -3.19 -43.19
CA ASN A 264 -12.50 -4.06 -42.88
C ASN A 264 -11.95 -4.77 -44.14
N GLU A 265 -12.73 -4.81 -45.22
CA GLU A 265 -12.36 -5.38 -46.52
C GLU A 265 -11.45 -4.44 -47.35
N ASP A 266 -11.42 -3.13 -47.06
CA ASP A 266 -10.69 -2.11 -47.85
C ASP A 266 -9.25 -1.84 -47.37
N LYS A 267 -8.59 -2.83 -46.74
CA LYS A 267 -7.26 -2.67 -46.12
C LYS A 267 -6.19 -3.63 -46.61
#